data_AF-A0A4R1BHF4-F1
#
_entry.id   AF-A0A4R1BHF4-F1
#
_cell.length_a   1.000
_cell.length_b   1.000
_cell.length_c   1.000
_cell.angle_alpha   90.00
_cell.angle_beta   90.00
_cell.angle_gamma   90.00
#
_symmetry.space_group_name_H-M   'P 1'
#
loop_
_entity.id
_entity.type
_entity.pdbx_description
1 polymer ?
#
loop_
_entity_poly.entity_id
_entity_poly.type
_entity_poly.pdbx_seq_one_letter_code
_entity_poly.pdbx_strand_id
1 'polypeptide(L)'
;MQSTRQTELVQRQPILSARQVAITVIFGAIAGAFELLQITIPGYLPGVNFSLSGIWISLATMIGGPIVGTIVAFVDAITGQVGILGWPGFTIHVLILAALYPRVYRIQNPTRRLAGYLVATMIALFFQYWWWIALYSFVLEIIPFRAQLILQFGYAYWVYLAIYFLIPAIVLARAPQFVAPEWRWPWQKPEDAGDEGGRVR
;
A
#
# COMPACT_ATOMS: atom_id res chain seq x y z
N MET A 1 28.31 -22.80 -45.00
CA MET A 1 28.61 -22.46 -43.59
C MET A 1 27.41 -21.74 -43.02
N GLN A 2 26.58 -22.42 -42.23
CA GLN A 2 25.43 -21.81 -41.55
C GLN A 2 25.93 -21.14 -40.25
N SER A 3 25.69 -19.84 -40.13
CA SER A 3 25.95 -19.05 -38.93
C SER A 3 24.93 -19.42 -37.85
N THR A 4 25.36 -20.21 -36.87
CA THR A 4 24.61 -20.48 -35.64
C THR A 4 24.46 -19.18 -34.86
N ARG A 5 23.33 -18.48 -34.99
CA ARG A 5 22.97 -17.41 -34.04
C ARG A 5 22.69 -18.09 -32.71
N GLN A 6 23.64 -18.02 -31.79
CA GLN A 6 23.39 -18.30 -30.38
C GLN A 6 22.38 -17.27 -29.88
N THR A 7 21.15 -17.72 -29.64
CA THR A 7 20.14 -16.95 -28.93
C THR A 7 20.62 -16.82 -27.50
N GLU A 8 21.33 -15.74 -27.17
CA GLU A 8 21.67 -15.41 -25.80
C GLU A 8 20.36 -15.32 -25.00
N LEU A 9 20.21 -16.19 -24.01
CA LEU A 9 19.08 -16.15 -23.09
C LEU A 9 19.23 -14.88 -22.27
N VAL A 10 18.53 -13.82 -22.66
CA VAL A 10 18.42 -12.61 -21.85
C VAL A 10 17.74 -12.98 -20.54
N GLN A 11 18.54 -13.19 -19.49
CA GLN A 11 18.04 -13.49 -18.15
C GLN A 11 17.27 -12.28 -17.64
N ARG A 12 15.94 -12.38 -17.66
CA ARG A 12 15.07 -11.33 -17.14
C ARG A 12 15.31 -11.18 -15.64
N GLN A 13 15.63 -9.97 -15.20
CA GLN A 13 15.70 -9.69 -13.77
C GLN A 13 14.30 -9.85 -13.17
N PRO A 14 14.16 -10.51 -12.00
CA PRO A 14 12.87 -10.66 -11.35
C PRO A 14 12.31 -9.28 -10.95
N ILE A 15 11.01 -9.08 -11.14
CA ILE A 15 10.31 -7.82 -10.83
C ILE A 15 10.35 -7.50 -9.33
N LEU A 16 10.39 -8.55 -8.49
CA LEU A 16 10.43 -8.44 -7.04
C LEU A 16 11.73 -9.05 -6.51
N SER A 17 12.36 -8.37 -5.56
CA SER A 17 13.48 -8.92 -4.79
C SER A 17 13.00 -9.99 -3.82
N ALA A 18 13.91 -10.85 -3.36
CA ALA A 18 13.61 -11.85 -2.33
C ALA A 18 13.02 -11.22 -1.05
N ARG A 19 13.51 -10.02 -0.67
CA ARG A 19 12.95 -9.25 0.45
C ARG A 19 11.50 -8.85 0.18
N GLN A 20 11.19 -8.33 -1.00
CA GLN A 20 9.82 -7.95 -1.36
C GLN A 20 8.87 -9.15 -1.38
N VAL A 21 9.34 -10.31 -1.85
CA VAL A 21 8.58 -11.57 -1.77
C VAL A 21 8.30 -11.95 -0.32
N ALA A 22 9.32 -11.92 0.55
CA ALA A 22 9.14 -12.23 1.97
C ALA A 22 8.15 -11.28 2.66
N ILE A 23 8.26 -9.98 2.41
CA ILE A 23 7.31 -8.95 2.92
C ILE A 23 5.89 -9.26 2.44
N THR A 24 5.74 -9.58 1.16
CA THR A 24 4.44 -9.92 0.57
C THR A 24 3.81 -11.12 1.27
N VAL A 25 4.59 -12.19 1.48
CA VAL A 25 4.10 -13.41 2.15
C VAL A 25 3.73 -13.12 3.61
N ILE A 26 4.60 -12.44 4.36
CA ILE A 26 4.37 -12.18 5.79
C ILE A 26 3.15 -11.26 5.98
N PHE A 27 3.15 -10.08 5.35
CA PHE A 27 2.05 -9.14 5.54
C PHE A 27 0.77 -9.57 4.83
N GLY A 28 0.86 -10.29 3.72
CA GLY A 28 -0.31 -10.90 3.08
C GLY A 28 -0.96 -11.96 3.96
N ALA A 29 -0.16 -12.85 4.57
CA ALA A 29 -0.67 -13.85 5.50
C ALA A 29 -1.27 -13.23 6.75
N ILE A 30 -0.64 -12.19 7.32
CA ILE A 30 -1.18 -11.50 8.50
C ILE A 30 -2.47 -10.75 8.14
N ALA A 31 -2.50 -10.01 7.03
CA ALA A 31 -3.71 -9.32 6.58
C ALA A 31 -4.87 -10.29 6.38
N GLY A 32 -4.62 -11.38 5.63
CA GLY A 32 -5.62 -12.42 5.42
C GLY A 32 -6.06 -13.10 6.72
N ALA A 33 -5.15 -13.36 7.67
CA ALA A 33 -5.51 -13.92 8.97
C ALA A 33 -6.40 -12.97 9.78
N PHE A 34 -6.13 -11.66 9.75
CA PHE A 34 -6.96 -10.67 10.45
C PHE A 34 -8.38 -10.64 9.90
N GLU A 35 -8.54 -10.68 8.58
CA GLU A 35 -9.86 -10.75 7.94
C GLU A 35 -10.55 -12.09 8.22
N LEU A 36 -9.89 -13.22 8.01
CA LEU A 36 -10.49 -14.56 8.22
C LEU A 36 -10.88 -14.83 9.67
N LEU A 37 -10.08 -14.34 10.62
CA LEU A 37 -10.37 -14.47 12.06
C LEU A 37 -11.25 -13.35 12.61
N GLN A 38 -11.68 -12.40 11.75
CA GLN A 38 -12.50 -11.26 12.11
C GLN A 38 -11.90 -10.41 13.25
N ILE A 39 -10.57 -10.28 13.27
CA ILE A 39 -9.83 -9.39 14.18
C ILE A 39 -10.07 -7.95 13.71
N THR A 40 -11.21 -7.41 14.13
CA THR A 40 -11.81 -6.18 13.62
C THR A 40 -12.41 -5.37 14.76
N ILE A 41 -12.67 -4.08 14.53
CA ILE A 41 -13.38 -3.23 15.50
C ILE A 41 -14.86 -3.15 15.09
N PRO A 42 -15.81 -3.51 15.96
CA PRO A 42 -17.22 -3.51 15.59
C PRO A 42 -17.77 -2.08 15.39
N GLY A 43 -18.81 -1.96 14.56
CA GLY A 43 -19.61 -0.72 14.46
C GLY A 43 -19.36 0.16 13.24
N TYR A 44 -18.95 -0.40 12.09
CA TYR A 44 -18.80 0.36 10.84
C TYR A 44 -20.10 0.42 10.04
N LEU A 45 -20.66 -0.74 9.67
CA LEU A 45 -21.98 -0.88 9.05
C LEU A 45 -22.70 -2.11 9.62
N PRO A 46 -24.02 -2.24 9.45
CA PRO A 46 -24.71 -3.47 9.80
C PRO A 46 -24.08 -4.68 9.11
N GLY A 47 -23.51 -5.60 9.89
CA GLY A 47 -22.81 -6.78 9.39
C GLY A 47 -21.40 -6.54 8.82
N VAL A 48 -20.86 -5.32 8.93
CA VAL A 48 -19.49 -4.98 8.47
C VAL A 48 -18.74 -4.27 9.60
N ASN A 49 -17.52 -4.71 9.85
CA ASN A 49 -16.68 -4.17 10.91
C ASN A 49 -15.55 -3.29 10.33
N PHE A 50 -14.94 -2.48 11.18
CA PHE A 50 -13.70 -1.80 10.85
C PHE A 50 -12.57 -2.81 10.76
N SER A 51 -12.21 -3.13 9.52
CA SER A 51 -11.02 -3.90 9.21
C SER A 51 -9.75 -3.20 9.69
N LEU A 52 -8.82 -3.98 10.25
CA LEU A 52 -7.48 -3.53 10.63
C LEU A 52 -6.47 -3.67 9.47
N SER A 53 -6.92 -4.06 8.28
CA SER A 53 -6.05 -4.33 7.13
C SER A 53 -5.20 -3.14 6.70
N GLY A 54 -5.70 -1.93 6.93
CA GLY A 54 -4.97 -0.69 6.68
C GLY A 54 -3.60 -0.61 7.32
N ILE A 55 -3.39 -1.28 8.46
CA ILE A 55 -2.08 -1.38 9.11
C ILE A 55 -1.10 -2.12 8.20
N TRP A 56 -1.50 -3.31 7.75
CA TRP A 56 -0.65 -4.23 6.99
C TRP A 56 -0.41 -3.72 5.57
N ILE A 57 -1.44 -3.17 4.94
CA ILE A 57 -1.34 -2.54 3.61
C ILE A 57 -0.38 -1.36 3.65
N SER A 58 -0.47 -0.50 4.68
CA SER A 58 0.43 0.65 4.83
C SER A 58 1.87 0.21 5.05
N LEU A 59 2.13 -0.74 5.96
CA LEU A 59 3.48 -1.26 6.21
C LEU A 59 4.06 -1.94 4.96
N ALA A 60 3.29 -2.80 4.30
CA ALA A 60 3.69 -3.46 3.06
C ALA A 60 4.05 -2.45 1.96
N THR A 61 3.28 -1.36 1.84
CA THR A 61 3.55 -0.28 0.89
C THR A 61 4.81 0.49 1.25
N MET A 62 5.00 0.83 2.53
CA MET A 62 6.18 1.57 2.99
C MET A 62 7.48 0.78 2.75
N ILE A 63 7.47 -0.52 3.07
CA ILE A 63 8.67 -1.38 3.05
C ILE A 63 8.91 -2.00 1.68
N GLY A 64 7.86 -2.48 1.02
CA GLY A 64 7.95 -3.24 -0.23
C GLY A 64 7.55 -2.47 -1.49
N GLY A 65 6.92 -1.30 -1.32
CA GLY A 65 6.51 -0.44 -2.41
C GLY A 65 5.14 -0.77 -3.01
N PRO A 66 4.82 -0.14 -4.16
CA PRO A 66 3.48 -0.17 -4.73
C PRO A 66 3.04 -1.56 -5.20
N ILE A 67 3.97 -2.38 -5.71
CA ILE A 67 3.64 -3.75 -6.14
C ILE A 67 3.31 -4.61 -4.92
N VAL A 68 4.19 -4.59 -3.90
CA VAL A 68 3.98 -5.38 -2.68
C VAL A 68 2.72 -4.95 -1.94
N GLY A 69 2.50 -3.64 -1.78
CA GLY A 69 1.27 -3.09 -1.19
C GLY A 69 0.02 -3.55 -1.94
N THR A 70 0.05 -3.55 -3.27
CA THR A 70 -1.08 -4.00 -4.11
C THR A 70 -1.35 -5.49 -3.98
N ILE A 71 -0.30 -6.34 -3.87
CA ILE A 71 -0.48 -7.78 -3.66
C ILE A 71 -1.06 -8.05 -2.26
N VAL A 72 -0.56 -7.36 -1.22
CA VAL A 72 -1.12 -7.48 0.14
C VAL A 72 -2.57 -7.02 0.17
N ALA A 73 -2.89 -5.90 -0.48
CA ALA A 73 -4.27 -5.44 -0.65
C ALA A 73 -5.15 -6.43 -1.42
N PHE A 74 -4.59 -7.18 -2.37
CA PHE A 74 -5.32 -8.24 -3.08
C PHE A 74 -5.65 -9.40 -2.14
N VAL A 75 -4.66 -9.89 -1.39
CA VAL A 75 -4.85 -10.98 -0.42
C VAL A 75 -5.86 -10.60 0.66
N ASP A 76 -5.78 -9.35 1.13
CA ASP A 76 -6.76 -8.78 2.05
C ASP A 76 -8.17 -8.78 1.42
N ALA A 77 -8.31 -8.23 0.21
CA ALA A 77 -9.61 -8.13 -0.45
C ALA A 77 -10.26 -9.50 -0.69
N ILE A 78 -9.52 -10.53 -1.10
CA ILE A 78 -10.11 -11.87 -1.33
C ILE A 78 -10.60 -12.55 -0.04
N THR A 79 -10.07 -12.16 1.11
CA THR A 79 -10.44 -12.72 2.42
C THR A 79 -11.40 -11.83 3.20
N GLY A 80 -11.50 -10.56 2.82
CA GLY A 80 -12.29 -9.55 3.53
C GLY A 80 -13.78 -9.55 3.20
N GLN A 81 -14.53 -8.82 4.03
CA GLN A 81 -16.00 -8.80 4.03
C GLN A 81 -16.64 -8.28 2.72
N VAL A 82 -15.92 -7.45 1.96
CA VAL A 82 -16.39 -6.90 0.66
C VAL A 82 -15.91 -7.74 -0.53
N GLY A 83 -15.05 -8.72 -0.28
CA GLY A 83 -14.43 -9.54 -1.30
C GLY A 83 -13.54 -8.74 -2.25
N ILE A 84 -13.27 -9.35 -3.41
CA ILE A 84 -12.34 -8.82 -4.42
C ILE A 84 -12.71 -7.42 -4.94
N LEU A 85 -13.98 -7.00 -4.82
CA LEU A 85 -14.44 -5.66 -5.19
C LEU A 85 -13.81 -4.54 -4.34
N GLY A 86 -13.29 -4.88 -3.15
CA GLY A 86 -12.55 -3.94 -2.32
C GLY A 86 -11.12 -3.65 -2.82
N TRP A 87 -10.55 -4.54 -3.64
CA TRP A 87 -9.16 -4.46 -4.06
C TRP A 87 -8.78 -3.14 -4.75
N PRO A 88 -9.57 -2.59 -5.70
CA PRO A 88 -9.22 -1.32 -6.33
C PRO A 88 -9.20 -0.14 -5.34
N GLY A 89 -10.12 -0.13 -4.37
CA GLY A 89 -10.16 0.88 -3.30
C GLY A 89 -8.88 0.89 -2.46
N PHE A 90 -8.46 -0.29 -2.00
CA PHE A 90 -7.19 -0.44 -1.29
C PHE A 90 -5.98 -0.10 -2.16
N THR A 91 -6.03 -0.45 -3.44
CA THR A 91 -4.94 -0.16 -4.40
C THR A 91 -4.78 1.34 -4.64
N ILE A 92 -5.87 2.11 -4.69
CA ILE A 92 -5.81 3.58 -4.77
C ILE A 92 -4.99 4.14 -3.60
N HIS A 93 -5.24 3.65 -2.38
CA HIS A 93 -4.47 4.05 -1.21
C HIS A 93 -3.00 3.71 -1.35
N VAL A 94 -2.68 2.46 -1.70
CA VAL A 94 -1.31 1.97 -1.89
C VAL A 94 -0.55 2.86 -2.85
N LEU A 95 -1.13 3.17 -4.01
CA LEU A 95 -0.45 3.93 -5.06
C LEU A 95 -0.17 5.37 -4.62
N ILE A 96 -1.13 6.03 -3.96
CA ILE A 96 -0.96 7.39 -3.46
C ILE A 96 0.08 7.41 -2.33
N LEU A 97 -0.02 6.47 -1.39
CA LEU A 97 0.93 6.37 -0.29
C LEU A 97 2.34 6.11 -0.82
N ALA A 98 2.50 5.17 -1.75
CA ALA A 98 3.78 4.92 -2.41
C ALA A 98 4.31 6.17 -3.13
N ALA A 99 3.45 6.98 -3.73
CA ALA A 99 3.92 8.17 -4.45
C ALA A 99 4.46 9.26 -3.50
N LEU A 100 3.90 9.36 -2.29
CA LEU A 100 4.23 10.40 -1.31
C LEU A 100 5.30 9.95 -0.31
N TYR A 101 5.28 8.68 0.08
CA TYR A 101 6.07 8.15 1.20
C TYR A 101 7.59 8.34 1.06
N PRO A 102 8.23 8.16 -0.11
CA PRO A 102 9.66 8.43 -0.26
C PRO A 102 10.05 9.88 0.09
N ARG A 103 9.18 10.86 -0.19
CA ARG A 103 9.41 12.26 0.18
C ARG A 103 9.24 12.47 1.68
N VAL A 104 8.22 11.84 2.28
CA VAL A 104 8.00 11.86 3.73
C VAL A 104 9.20 11.28 4.46
N TYR A 105 9.73 10.15 4.01
CA TYR A 105 10.84 9.46 4.66
C TYR A 105 12.13 10.30 4.70
N ARG A 106 12.38 11.10 3.67
CA ARG A 106 13.55 11.99 3.55
C ARG A 106 13.51 13.19 4.53
N ILE A 107 12.38 13.44 5.20
CA ILE A 107 12.28 14.51 6.20
C ILE A 107 13.14 14.12 7.43
N GLN A 108 14.16 14.93 7.72
CA GLN A 108 15.11 14.67 8.81
C GLN A 108 14.48 14.83 10.20
N ASN A 109 13.61 15.81 10.39
CA ASN A 109 12.96 16.05 11.68
C ASN A 109 11.88 14.97 11.95
N PRO A 110 11.99 14.16 13.02
CA PRO A 110 11.07 13.05 13.27
C PRO A 110 9.61 13.48 13.40
N THR A 111 9.34 14.58 14.11
CA THR A 111 7.98 15.11 14.29
C THR A 111 7.38 15.56 12.96
N ARG A 112 8.14 16.28 12.14
CA ARG A 112 7.70 16.70 10.80
C ARG A 112 7.51 15.51 9.86
N ARG A 113 8.33 14.47 10.00
CA ARG A 113 8.19 13.22 9.24
C ARG A 113 6.89 12.49 9.60
N LEU A 114 6.56 12.40 10.89
CA LEU A 114 5.28 11.81 11.34
C LEU A 114 4.08 12.65 10.89
N ALA A 115 4.17 13.97 10.97
CA ALA A 115 3.13 14.86 10.43
C ALA A 115 2.99 14.70 8.91
N GLY A 116 4.11 14.60 8.19
CA GLY A 116 4.11 14.32 6.74
C GLY A 116 3.48 12.97 6.41
N TYR A 117 3.74 11.95 7.23
CA TYR A 117 3.12 10.64 7.09
C TYR A 117 1.61 10.70 7.33
N LEU A 118 1.17 11.40 8.39
CA LEU A 118 -0.25 11.62 8.66
C LEU A 118 -0.95 12.26 7.45
N VAL A 119 -0.37 13.32 6.90
CA VAL A 119 -0.92 14.01 5.72
C VAL A 119 -0.96 13.09 4.51
N ALA A 120 0.10 12.31 4.26
CA ALA A 120 0.11 11.35 3.15
C ALA A 120 -0.99 10.29 3.30
N THR A 121 -1.19 9.75 4.51
CA THR A 121 -2.25 8.79 4.82
C THR A 121 -3.65 9.41 4.68
N MET A 122 -3.84 10.66 5.14
CA MET A 122 -5.09 11.39 4.96
C MET A 122 -5.46 11.55 3.48
N ILE A 123 -4.49 11.97 2.65
CA ILE A 123 -4.70 12.11 1.20
C ILE A 123 -5.04 10.76 0.58
N ALA A 124 -4.27 9.70 0.89
CA ALA A 124 -4.52 8.36 0.38
C ALA A 124 -5.93 7.84 0.76
N LEU A 125 -6.34 8.01 2.02
CA LEU A 125 -7.68 7.64 2.49
C LEU A 125 -8.79 8.44 1.81
N PHE A 126 -8.59 9.75 1.63
CA PHE A 126 -9.57 10.61 0.98
C PHE A 126 -9.93 10.09 -0.42
N PHE A 127 -8.93 9.73 -1.22
CA PHE A 127 -9.15 9.16 -2.55
C PHE A 127 -9.68 7.72 -2.52
N GLN A 128 -9.20 6.88 -1.59
CA GLN A 128 -9.75 5.54 -1.37
C GLN A 128 -11.27 5.60 -1.08
N TYR A 129 -11.74 6.61 -0.35
CA TYR A 129 -13.15 6.70 0.03
C TYR A 129 -14.10 6.98 -1.12
N TRP A 130 -13.64 7.66 -2.17
CA TRP A 130 -14.43 7.81 -3.38
C TRP A 130 -14.74 6.47 -4.05
N TRP A 131 -13.81 5.50 -3.98
CA TRP A 131 -14.09 4.13 -4.41
C TRP A 131 -15.20 3.49 -3.60
N TRP A 132 -15.11 3.54 -2.27
CA TRP A 132 -16.13 2.95 -1.39
C TRP A 132 -17.49 3.62 -1.55
N ILE A 133 -17.53 4.94 -1.71
CA ILE A 133 -18.77 5.67 -2.00
C ILE A 133 -19.37 5.17 -3.32
N ALA A 134 -18.57 5.07 -4.37
CA ALA A 134 -19.06 4.62 -5.66
C ALA A 134 -19.53 3.16 -5.62
N LEU A 135 -18.74 2.29 -5.01
CA LEU A 135 -19.06 0.86 -4.87
C LEU A 135 -20.38 0.68 -4.12
N TYR A 136 -20.53 1.29 -2.95
CA TYR A 136 -21.71 1.06 -2.11
C TYR A 136 -22.98 1.79 -2.59
N SER A 137 -22.84 2.96 -3.24
CA SER A 137 -23.99 3.76 -3.65
C SER A 137 -24.42 3.59 -5.09
N PHE A 138 -23.51 3.21 -6.00
CA PHE A 138 -23.83 3.10 -7.44
C PHE A 138 -23.66 1.69 -8.02
N VAL A 139 -22.79 0.85 -7.43
CA VAL A 139 -22.58 -0.52 -7.93
C VAL A 139 -23.43 -1.52 -7.15
N LEU A 140 -23.36 -1.46 -5.82
CA LEU A 140 -24.11 -2.35 -4.92
C LEU A 140 -25.47 -1.78 -4.53
N GLU A 141 -25.67 -0.47 -4.70
CA GLU A 141 -26.93 0.24 -4.41
C GLU A 141 -27.48 -0.01 -2.98
N ILE A 142 -26.60 -0.28 -2.02
CA ILE A 142 -27.00 -0.63 -0.64
C ILE A 142 -27.16 0.57 0.29
N ILE A 143 -26.47 1.68 0.01
CA ILE A 143 -26.51 2.89 0.85
C ILE A 143 -26.68 4.12 -0.05
N PRO A 144 -27.68 4.99 0.20
CA PRO A 144 -27.85 6.22 -0.57
C PRO A 144 -26.61 7.10 -0.55
N PHE A 145 -26.25 7.70 -1.69
CA PHE A 145 -25.03 8.50 -1.86
C PHE A 145 -24.78 9.53 -0.75
N ARG A 146 -25.82 10.27 -0.35
CA ARG A 146 -25.70 11.29 0.72
C ARG A 146 -25.40 10.67 2.09
N ALA A 147 -26.04 9.55 2.42
CA ALA A 147 -25.76 8.83 3.66
C ALA A 147 -24.35 8.25 3.65
N GLN A 148 -23.93 7.72 2.49
CA GLN A 148 -22.59 7.17 2.31
C GLN A 148 -21.50 8.24 2.41
N LEU A 149 -21.72 9.45 1.89
CA LEU A 149 -20.81 10.58 2.09
C LEU A 149 -20.65 10.94 3.56
N ILE A 150 -21.76 11.02 4.31
CA ILE A 150 -21.74 11.34 5.74
C ILE A 150 -21.05 10.24 6.54
N LEU A 151 -21.31 8.97 6.23
CA LEU A 151 -20.67 7.84 6.89
C LEU A 151 -19.15 7.88 6.66
N GLN A 152 -18.75 7.95 5.38
CA GLN A 152 -17.35 7.87 4.99
C GLN A 152 -16.58 9.07 5.53
N PHE A 153 -16.98 10.32 5.22
CA PHE A 153 -16.27 11.52 5.67
C PHE A 153 -16.64 11.99 7.09
N GLY A 154 -17.56 11.31 7.76
CA GLY A 154 -17.86 11.48 9.17
C GLY A 154 -16.93 10.64 10.03
N TYR A 155 -17.48 9.81 10.90
CA TYR A 155 -16.69 9.09 11.90
C TYR A 155 -15.80 8.00 11.28
N ALA A 156 -16.21 7.35 10.18
CA ALA A 156 -15.45 6.26 9.58
C ALA A 156 -14.06 6.73 9.12
N TYR A 157 -13.97 7.92 8.50
CA TYR A 157 -12.70 8.52 8.07
C TYR A 157 -11.68 8.59 9.21
N TRP A 158 -12.11 9.05 10.38
CA TRP A 158 -11.21 9.24 11.52
C TRP A 158 -10.80 7.91 12.15
N VAL A 159 -11.71 6.94 12.22
CA VAL A 159 -11.40 5.59 12.71
C VAL A 159 -10.39 4.91 11.80
N TYR A 160 -10.63 4.89 10.49
CA TYR A 160 -9.68 4.31 9.54
C TYR A 160 -8.38 5.12 9.45
N LEU A 161 -8.41 6.45 9.59
CA LEU A 161 -7.19 7.23 9.68
C LEU A 161 -6.33 6.76 10.86
N ALA A 162 -6.94 6.52 12.03
CA ALA A 162 -6.22 5.97 13.17
C ALA A 162 -5.65 4.56 12.87
N ILE A 163 -6.41 3.68 12.23
CA ILE A 163 -5.97 2.32 11.85
C ILE A 163 -4.77 2.38 10.90
N TYR A 164 -4.88 3.14 9.80
CA TYR A 164 -3.83 3.25 8.79
C TYR A 164 -2.61 4.05 9.27
N PHE A 165 -2.77 4.91 10.28
CA PHE A 165 -1.69 5.77 10.76
C PHE A 165 -0.94 5.18 11.96
N LEU A 166 -1.64 4.73 13.01
CA LEU A 166 -1.04 4.57 14.34
C LEU A 166 0.13 3.58 14.37
N ILE A 167 -0.11 2.32 13.99
CA ILE A 167 0.95 1.29 14.03
C ILE A 167 2.06 1.61 13.02
N PRO A 168 1.79 1.96 11.76
CA PRO A 168 2.84 2.35 10.84
C PRO A 168 3.65 3.58 11.29
N ALA A 169 3.00 4.56 11.92
CA ALA A 169 3.66 5.75 12.48
C ALA A 169 4.57 5.38 13.66
N ILE A 170 4.15 4.45 14.52
CA ILE A 170 5.00 3.92 15.60
C ILE A 170 6.24 3.26 15.01
N VAL A 171 6.08 2.43 13.98
CA VAL A 171 7.21 1.79 13.30
C VAL A 171 8.12 2.85 12.65
N LEU A 172 7.56 3.85 11.98
CA LEU A 172 8.33 4.96 11.39
C LEU A 172 9.07 5.80 12.44
N ALA A 173 8.52 5.95 13.63
CA ALA A 173 9.13 6.70 14.73
C ALA A 173 10.25 5.90 15.41
N ARG A 174 10.02 4.61 15.66
CA ARG A 174 10.87 3.78 16.53
C ARG A 174 11.85 2.90 15.77
N ALA A 175 11.51 2.54 14.54
CA ALA A 175 12.25 1.60 13.72
C ALA A 175 12.31 2.08 12.24
N PRO A 176 12.72 3.35 11.97
CA PRO A 176 12.65 3.94 10.63
C PRO A 176 13.45 3.17 9.59
N GLN A 177 14.55 2.50 9.98
CA GLN A 177 15.34 1.67 9.08
C GLN A 177 14.57 0.46 8.52
N PHE A 178 13.59 -0.08 9.25
CA PHE A 178 12.78 -1.19 8.77
C PHE A 178 11.81 -0.77 7.66
N VAL A 179 11.36 0.48 7.70
CA VAL A 179 10.41 1.07 6.73
C VAL A 179 11.10 2.02 5.76
N ALA A 180 12.41 1.90 5.58
CA ALA A 180 13.13 2.63 4.55
C ALA A 180 12.62 2.20 3.16
N PRO A 181 12.26 3.15 2.27
CA PRO A 181 11.82 2.84 0.92
C PRO A 181 13.03 2.46 0.05
N GLU A 182 13.45 1.21 0.15
CA GLU A 182 14.53 0.62 -0.67
C GLU A 182 14.05 0.17 -2.06
N TRP A 183 12.75 0.25 -2.29
CA TRP A 183 12.13 -0.05 -3.57
C TRP A 183 12.12 1.19 -4.48
N ARG A 184 11.99 0.94 -5.79
CA ARG A 184 11.81 1.97 -6.82
C ARG A 184 10.50 1.72 -7.57
N TRP A 185 9.95 2.75 -8.19
CA TRP A 185 8.82 2.54 -9.09
C TRP A 185 9.27 1.72 -10.31
N PRO A 186 8.44 0.81 -10.84
CA PRO A 186 8.85 -0.08 -11.94
C PRO A 186 9.34 0.63 -13.21
N TRP A 187 8.93 1.88 -13.42
CA TRP A 187 9.33 2.73 -14.55
C TRP A 187 10.52 3.65 -14.26
N GLN A 188 11.04 3.67 -13.02
CA GLN A 188 12.26 4.41 -12.70
C GLN A 188 13.45 3.60 -13.18
N LYS A 189 14.23 4.17 -14.10
CA LYS A 189 15.50 3.57 -14.54
C LYS A 189 16.43 3.40 -13.34
N PRO A 190 17.27 2.35 -13.32
CA PRO A 190 18.45 2.34 -12.46
C PRO A 190 19.21 3.64 -12.71
N GLU A 191 19.64 4.34 -11.65
CA GLU A 191 20.62 5.41 -11.86
C GLU A 191 21.87 4.69 -12.37
N ASP A 192 22.34 5.13 -13.53
CA ASP A 192 23.48 4.53 -14.23
C ASP A 192 24.59 4.27 -13.22
N ALA A 193 25.02 3.01 -13.12
CA ALA A 193 26.30 2.69 -12.53
C ALA A 193 27.32 3.59 -13.25
N GLY A 194 27.88 4.55 -12.50
CA GLY A 194 28.71 5.59 -13.08
C GLY A 194 29.76 4.98 -13.99
N ASP A 195 29.71 5.38 -15.26
CA ASP A 195 30.82 5.80 -16.11
C ASP A 195 32.25 5.39 -15.65
N GLU A 196 32.51 4.11 -15.40
CA GLU A 196 33.85 3.52 -15.42
C GLU A 196 34.21 3.23 -16.89
N GLY A 197 34.26 4.31 -17.67
CA GLY A 197 34.26 4.29 -19.12
C GLY A 197 35.15 5.36 -19.74
N GLY A 198 36.30 5.63 -19.11
CA GLY A 198 37.44 6.22 -19.82
C GLY A 198 37.54 7.75 -19.81
N ARG A 199 38.53 8.24 -19.05
CA ARG A 199 39.49 9.20 -19.60
C ARG A 199 40.91 8.76 -19.24
N VAL A 200 41.44 7.86 -20.06
CA VAL A 200 42.85 7.90 -20.42
C VAL A 200 42.94 8.82 -21.63
N ARG A 201 43.37 10.07 -21.39
CA ARG A 201 44.23 10.93 -22.21
C ARG A 201 44.18 12.34 -21.66
#